data_AF-A0A0M5J0H7-F1
#
_entry.id   AF-A0A0M5J0H7-F1
#
_cell.length_a   1.000
_cell.length_b   1.000
_cell.length_c   1.000
_cell.angle_alpha   90.00
_cell.angle_beta   90.00
_cell.angle_gamma   90.00
#
_symmetry.space_group_name_H-M   'P 1'
#
loop_
_entity.id
_entity.type
_entity.pdbx_description
1 polymer ?
#
loop_
_entity_poly.entity_id
_entity_poly.type
_entity_poly.pdbx_seq_one_letter_code
_entity_poly.pdbx_strand_id
1 'polypeptide(L)'
;MSSSLSKDQASTSKESFDDFYTEVKEIEKRDSVLTPTQQIDRLLRPGSTYFNLNPFEVLQIEPDVEVADIKKRYRTLSILVHPDKNPDNQERAQNAFDIVARSWKILENDLTRKKCLDVYEEAKGRTDHMIAEKRKKLKKEGRPMEPILEDDPAKYKHAIYVMVMKLFADMERRRQKLDQRDQEERKRKRETEIEEEERIKADREWQQNFEESRQSRVNSWHDFQSGASKSKKTKKQKHMTGMMVPPKFKPETR
;
A
#
# COMPACT_ATOMS: atom_id res chain seq x y z
N MET A 1 12.88 -52.33 -44.41
CA MET A 1 13.95 -51.35 -44.13
C MET A 1 13.42 -50.20 -43.25
N SER A 2 12.76 -50.48 -42.11
CA SER A 2 12.06 -49.44 -41.32
C SER A 2 12.51 -49.35 -39.85
N SER A 3 13.60 -50.03 -39.48
CA SER A 3 14.07 -50.12 -38.08
C SER A 3 15.30 -49.25 -37.78
N SER A 4 15.91 -48.60 -38.77
CA SER A 4 17.06 -47.71 -38.56
C SER A 4 16.66 -46.26 -38.30
N LEU A 5 15.55 -45.77 -38.87
CA LEU A 5 15.12 -44.37 -38.69
C LEU A 5 14.59 -44.03 -37.28
N SER A 6 14.07 -45.01 -36.53
CA SER A 6 13.47 -44.76 -35.21
C SER A 6 14.48 -44.67 -34.07
N LYS A 7 15.67 -45.24 -34.24
CA LYS A 7 16.76 -45.18 -33.24
C LYS A 7 17.47 -43.81 -33.28
N ASP A 8 17.62 -43.23 -34.47
CA ASP A 8 18.25 -41.92 -34.67
C ASP A 8 17.36 -40.74 -34.22
N GLN A 9 16.03 -40.87 -34.29
CA GLN A 9 15.11 -39.85 -33.74
C GLN A 9 15.01 -39.90 -32.21
N ALA A 10 15.20 -41.07 -31.60
CA ALA A 10 15.20 -41.22 -30.14
C ALA A 10 16.53 -40.78 -29.50
N SER A 11 17.65 -40.85 -30.22
CA SER A 11 18.94 -40.31 -29.75
C SER A 11 19.01 -38.79 -29.90
N THR A 12 18.60 -38.25 -31.05
CA THR A 12 18.60 -36.79 -31.29
C THR A 12 17.62 -36.02 -30.40
N SER A 13 16.49 -36.62 -30.02
CA SER A 13 15.55 -36.00 -29.06
C SER A 13 16.04 -36.06 -27.61
N LYS A 14 16.84 -37.06 -27.24
CA LYS A 14 17.43 -37.17 -25.91
C LYS A 14 18.65 -36.25 -25.77
N GLU A 15 19.47 -36.16 -26.81
CA GLU A 15 20.54 -35.15 -26.94
C GLU A 15 19.96 -33.74 -26.96
N SER A 16 18.86 -33.49 -27.69
CA SER A 16 18.18 -32.18 -27.69
C SER A 16 17.54 -31.83 -26.34
N PHE A 17 17.09 -32.82 -25.55
CA PHE A 17 16.49 -32.58 -24.24
C PHE A 17 17.56 -32.41 -23.14
N ASP A 18 18.67 -33.17 -23.22
CA ASP A 18 19.84 -32.94 -22.38
C ASP A 18 20.50 -31.60 -22.72
N ASP A 19 20.61 -31.22 -24.00
CA ASP A 19 21.07 -29.88 -24.42
C ASP A 19 20.15 -28.78 -23.92
N PHE A 20 18.82 -28.96 -23.97
CA PHE A 20 17.86 -28.02 -23.39
C PHE A 20 17.98 -27.93 -21.85
N TYR A 21 18.20 -29.05 -21.16
CA TYR A 21 18.40 -29.07 -19.70
C TYR A 21 19.74 -28.44 -19.29
N THR A 22 20.76 -28.58 -20.15
CA THR A 22 22.07 -27.97 -19.98
C THR A 22 21.97 -26.47 -20.26
N GLU A 23 21.22 -26.06 -21.29
CA GLU A 23 20.91 -24.67 -21.62
C GLU A 23 20.08 -23.99 -20.50
N VAL A 24 19.08 -24.65 -19.93
CA VAL A 24 18.28 -24.12 -18.80
C VAL A 24 19.12 -24.01 -17.52
N LYS A 25 19.98 -24.99 -17.22
CA LYS A 25 20.92 -24.90 -16.09
C LYS A 25 22.00 -23.84 -16.32
N GLU A 26 22.43 -23.64 -17.56
CA GLU A 26 23.30 -22.53 -17.93
C GLU A 26 22.58 -21.17 -17.89
N ILE A 27 21.27 -21.11 -18.13
CA ILE A 27 20.44 -19.92 -17.92
C ILE A 27 20.30 -19.62 -16.42
N GLU A 28 20.05 -20.61 -15.56
CA GLU A 28 20.08 -20.43 -14.09
C GLU A 28 21.47 -20.02 -13.58
N LYS A 29 22.56 -20.50 -14.20
CA LYS A 29 23.93 -20.05 -13.94
C LYS A 29 24.22 -18.66 -14.49
N ARG A 30 23.66 -18.28 -15.65
CA ARG A 30 23.72 -16.91 -16.21
C ARG A 30 22.85 -15.94 -15.42
N ASP A 31 21.82 -16.39 -14.73
CA ASP A 31 21.05 -15.58 -13.78
C ASP A 31 21.82 -15.30 -12.48
N SER A 32 22.94 -15.99 -12.25
CA SER A 32 23.98 -15.54 -11.30
C SER A 32 24.80 -14.34 -11.82
N VAL A 33 24.66 -14.02 -13.11
CA VAL A 33 25.28 -12.90 -13.86
C VAL A 33 24.21 -12.17 -14.69
N LEU A 34 23.05 -11.88 -14.09
CA LEU A 34 22.05 -11.06 -14.76
C LEU A 34 22.69 -9.70 -15.10
N THR A 35 22.62 -9.28 -16.36
CA THR A 35 23.22 -8.02 -16.80
C THR A 35 22.66 -6.86 -15.98
N PRO A 36 23.42 -5.76 -15.78
CA PRO A 36 22.94 -4.57 -15.09
C PRO A 36 21.54 -4.13 -15.54
N THR A 37 21.32 -4.11 -16.86
CA THR A 37 20.04 -3.76 -17.50
C THR A 37 18.92 -4.73 -17.12
N GLN A 38 19.16 -6.03 -17.20
CA GLN A 38 18.16 -7.03 -16.86
C GLN A 38 17.77 -6.98 -15.36
N GLN A 39 18.69 -6.65 -14.45
CA GLN A 39 18.33 -6.46 -13.03
C GLN A 39 17.47 -5.23 -12.82
N ILE A 40 17.78 -4.14 -13.52
CA ILE A 40 16.97 -2.93 -13.49
C ILE A 40 15.57 -3.23 -14.06
N ASP A 41 15.47 -3.93 -15.20
CA ASP A 41 14.20 -4.33 -15.80
C ASP A 41 13.39 -5.24 -14.88
N ARG A 42 14.03 -6.21 -14.23
CA ARG A 42 13.38 -7.10 -13.25
C ARG A 42 12.75 -6.31 -12.10
N LEU A 43 13.46 -5.33 -11.56
CA LEU A 43 13.03 -4.52 -10.42
C LEU A 43 11.98 -3.46 -10.79
N LEU A 44 11.97 -3.02 -12.05
CA LEU A 44 11.08 -1.96 -12.54
C LEU A 44 9.99 -2.44 -13.50
N ARG A 45 9.86 -3.76 -13.72
CA ARG A 45 8.81 -4.30 -14.59
C ARG A 45 7.42 -3.89 -14.09
N PRO A 46 6.42 -3.78 -14.99
CA PRO A 46 5.04 -3.60 -14.58
C PRO A 46 4.61 -4.66 -13.55
N GLY A 47 4.02 -4.20 -12.43
CA GLY A 47 3.64 -5.06 -11.31
C GLY A 47 4.76 -5.38 -10.32
N SER A 48 5.98 -4.86 -10.51
CA SER A 48 7.09 -5.04 -9.56
C SER A 48 6.80 -4.47 -8.18
N THR A 49 5.87 -3.51 -8.05
CA THR A 49 5.43 -2.95 -6.77
C THR A 49 5.02 -4.02 -5.76
N TYR A 50 4.34 -5.09 -6.19
CA TYR A 50 3.96 -6.19 -5.28
C TYR A 50 5.09 -7.19 -5.05
N PHE A 51 5.87 -7.51 -6.09
CA PHE A 51 7.01 -8.41 -5.97
C PHE A 51 8.09 -7.84 -5.05
N ASN A 52 8.33 -6.53 -5.14
CA ASN A 52 9.34 -5.82 -4.36
C ASN A 52 8.93 -5.62 -2.89
N LEU A 53 7.70 -6.00 -2.49
CA LEU A 53 7.31 -6.03 -1.08
C LEU A 53 8.04 -7.12 -0.31
N ASN A 54 8.48 -8.18 -0.98
CA ASN A 54 9.27 -9.23 -0.37
C ASN A 54 10.78 -8.91 -0.50
N PRO A 55 11.49 -8.61 0.60
CA PRO A 55 12.90 -8.27 0.56
C PRO A 55 13.79 -9.42 0.09
N PHE A 56 13.41 -10.68 0.37
CA PHE A 56 14.18 -11.86 -0.03
C PHE A 56 14.17 -12.03 -1.55
N GLU A 57 13.05 -11.76 -2.22
CA GLU A 57 12.96 -11.82 -3.69
C GLU A 57 13.67 -10.66 -4.38
N VAL A 58 13.70 -9.49 -3.74
CA VAL A 58 14.52 -8.38 -4.24
C VAL A 58 16.00 -8.73 -4.22
N LEU A 59 16.48 -9.39 -3.17
CA LEU A 59 17.87 -9.80 -3.07
C LEU A 59 18.17 -11.15 -3.76
N GLN A 60 17.15 -11.89 -4.18
CA GLN A 60 17.24 -13.24 -4.75
C GLN A 60 17.97 -14.19 -3.79
N ILE A 61 17.44 -14.34 -2.59
CA ILE A 61 17.98 -15.19 -1.52
C ILE A 61 16.86 -16.00 -0.88
N GLU A 62 17.21 -17.15 -0.32
CA GLU A 62 16.29 -17.92 0.51
C GLU A 62 16.12 -17.26 1.90
N PRO A 63 14.96 -17.44 2.56
CA PRO A 63 14.66 -16.81 3.84
C PRO A 63 15.51 -17.34 5.01
N ASP A 64 16.08 -18.53 4.89
CA ASP A 64 16.92 -19.20 5.90
C ASP A 64 18.39 -18.75 5.90
N VAL A 65 18.78 -17.90 4.94
CA VAL A 65 20.15 -17.40 4.77
C VAL A 65 20.57 -16.50 5.94
N GLU A 66 21.84 -16.62 6.35
CA GLU A 66 22.45 -15.78 7.38
C GLU A 66 22.63 -14.32 6.94
N VAL A 67 22.51 -13.38 7.87
CA VAL A 67 22.63 -11.92 7.60
C VAL A 67 23.95 -11.56 6.89
N ALA A 68 25.03 -12.28 7.18
CA ALA A 68 26.32 -12.08 6.53
C ALA A 68 26.25 -12.30 5.02
N ASP A 69 25.51 -13.32 4.57
CA ASP A 69 25.35 -13.64 3.15
C ASP A 69 24.32 -12.72 2.48
N ILE A 70 23.27 -12.31 3.22
CA ILE A 70 22.35 -11.25 2.78
C ILE A 70 23.15 -9.97 2.45
N LYS A 71 24.11 -9.60 3.32
CA LYS A 71 24.97 -8.42 3.12
C LYS A 71 25.86 -8.55 1.89
N LYS A 72 26.43 -9.73 1.64
CA LYS A 72 27.22 -9.99 0.44
C LYS A 72 26.35 -9.82 -0.80
N ARG A 73 25.14 -10.38 -0.81
CA ARG A 73 24.22 -10.30 -1.95
C ARG A 73 23.76 -8.87 -2.21
N TYR A 74 23.45 -8.11 -1.16
CA TYR A 74 23.16 -6.68 -1.24
C TYR A 74 24.29 -5.91 -1.93
N ARG A 75 25.54 -6.09 -1.50
CA ARG A 75 26.70 -5.41 -2.11
C ARG A 75 26.83 -5.73 -3.61
N THR A 76 26.69 -7.00 -3.99
CA THR A 76 26.76 -7.41 -5.40
C THR A 76 25.65 -6.77 -6.23
N LEU A 77 24.40 -6.84 -5.78
CA LEU A 77 23.27 -6.26 -6.51
C LEU A 77 23.36 -4.73 -6.58
N SER A 78 23.73 -4.07 -5.49
CA SER A 78 23.92 -2.61 -5.46
C SER A 78 24.95 -2.12 -6.47
N ILE A 79 26.05 -2.86 -6.68
CA ILE A 79 27.04 -2.53 -7.69
C ILE A 79 26.45 -2.69 -9.10
N LEU A 80 25.68 -3.76 -9.34
CA LEU A 80 25.08 -4.02 -10.64
C LEU A 80 24.06 -2.94 -11.04
N VAL A 81 23.24 -2.47 -10.10
CA VAL A 81 22.19 -1.49 -10.39
C VAL A 81 22.61 -0.04 -10.10
N HIS A 82 23.89 0.23 -9.80
CA HIS A 82 24.35 1.57 -9.45
C HIS A 82 24.22 2.56 -10.63
N PRO A 83 23.73 3.79 -10.43
CA PRO A 83 23.58 4.80 -11.50
C PRO A 83 24.90 5.08 -12.24
N ASP A 84 26.03 5.22 -11.54
CA ASP A 84 27.34 5.48 -12.17
C ASP A 84 27.80 4.37 -13.13
N LYS A 85 27.40 3.13 -12.88
CA LYS A 85 27.74 1.98 -13.73
C LYS A 85 26.73 1.78 -14.87
N ASN A 86 25.62 2.51 -14.85
CA ASN A 86 24.52 2.43 -15.82
C ASN A 86 24.18 3.85 -16.34
N PRO A 87 25.13 4.55 -16.99
CA PRO A 87 24.96 5.95 -17.40
C PRO A 87 23.80 6.14 -18.40
N ASP A 88 23.54 5.16 -19.25
CA ASP A 88 22.47 5.22 -20.26
C ASP A 88 21.06 5.19 -19.66
N ASN A 89 20.91 4.73 -18.40
CA ASN A 89 19.63 4.53 -17.72
C ASN A 89 19.66 5.00 -16.27
N GLN A 90 20.30 6.13 -15.99
CA GLN A 90 20.65 6.57 -14.64
C GLN A 90 19.44 6.67 -13.68
N GLU A 91 18.30 7.20 -14.14
CA GLU A 91 17.07 7.30 -13.33
C GLU A 91 16.50 5.93 -12.96
N ARG A 92 16.44 5.01 -13.94
CA ARG A 92 15.96 3.64 -13.72
C ARG A 92 16.92 2.88 -12.80
N ALA A 93 18.23 3.06 -12.99
CA ALA A 93 19.25 2.50 -12.12
C ALA A 93 19.10 3.01 -10.67
N GLN A 94 18.89 4.31 -10.46
CA GLN A 94 18.65 4.88 -9.14
C GLN A 94 17.41 4.27 -8.47
N ASN A 95 16.29 4.19 -9.19
CA ASN A 95 15.07 3.58 -8.66
C ASN A 95 15.28 2.11 -8.27
N ALA A 96 15.98 1.33 -9.11
CA ALA A 96 16.34 -0.05 -8.81
C ALA A 96 17.28 -0.17 -7.59
N PHE A 97 18.26 0.71 -7.50
CA PHE A 97 19.17 0.80 -6.35
C PHE A 97 18.42 1.09 -5.04
N ASP A 98 17.48 2.02 -5.06
CA ASP A 98 16.67 2.37 -3.89
C ASP A 98 15.82 1.20 -3.40
N ILE A 99 15.29 0.38 -4.33
CA ILE A 99 14.56 -0.85 -4.00
C ILE A 99 15.49 -1.85 -3.30
N VAL A 100 16.68 -2.09 -3.86
CA VAL A 100 17.69 -3.00 -3.28
C VAL A 100 18.13 -2.53 -1.89
N ALA A 101 18.39 -1.23 -1.73
CA ALA A 101 18.78 -0.62 -0.46
C ALA A 101 17.67 -0.71 0.60
N ARG A 102 16.41 -0.50 0.20
CA ARG A 102 15.26 -0.66 1.11
C ARG A 102 15.12 -2.09 1.61
N SER A 103 15.26 -3.07 0.72
CA SER A 103 15.19 -4.49 1.08
C SER A 103 16.30 -4.89 2.04
N TRP A 104 17.54 -4.42 1.82
CA TRP A 104 18.63 -4.60 2.77
C TRP A 104 18.28 -4.02 4.14
N LYS A 105 17.80 -2.78 4.21
CA LYS A 105 17.44 -2.12 5.47
C LYS A 105 16.38 -2.90 6.27
N ILE A 106 15.43 -3.52 5.58
CA ILE A 106 14.39 -4.37 6.21
C ILE A 106 15.00 -5.66 6.77
N LEU A 107 15.97 -6.27 6.07
CA LEU A 107 16.58 -7.53 6.48
C LEU A 107 17.74 -7.37 7.47
N GLU A 108 18.39 -6.20 7.49
CA GLU A 108 19.46 -5.87 8.44
C GLU A 108 18.93 -5.68 9.86
N ASN A 109 17.69 -5.20 10.00
CA ASN A 109 17.06 -5.02 11.30
C ASN A 109 16.34 -6.30 11.73
N ASP A 110 16.74 -6.87 12.87
CA ASP A 110 16.21 -8.14 13.38
C ASP A 110 14.69 -8.14 13.57
N LEU A 111 14.10 -7.04 14.03
CA LEU A 111 12.65 -6.95 14.26
C LEU A 111 11.89 -7.02 12.94
N THR A 112 12.33 -6.28 11.93
CA THR A 112 11.66 -6.28 10.62
C THR A 112 11.96 -7.55 9.84
N ARG A 113 13.17 -8.10 9.94
CA ARG A 113 13.52 -9.42 9.38
C ARG A 113 12.64 -10.51 9.97
N LYS A 114 12.47 -10.53 11.30
CA LYS A 114 11.59 -11.49 11.97
C LYS A 114 10.16 -11.41 11.46
N LYS A 115 9.60 -10.19 11.32
CA LYS A 115 8.27 -10.01 10.72
C LYS A 115 8.17 -10.58 9.31
N CYS A 116 9.21 -10.43 8.49
CA CYS A 116 9.25 -11.03 7.17
C CYS A 116 9.27 -12.56 7.25
N LEU A 117 10.02 -13.16 8.19
CA LEU A 117 10.04 -14.61 8.40
C LEU A 117 8.71 -15.15 8.92
N ASP A 118 8.05 -14.44 9.85
CA ASP A 118 6.73 -14.80 10.36
C ASP A 118 5.70 -14.90 9.21
N VAL A 119 5.82 -14.06 8.18
CA VAL A 119 4.98 -14.14 6.96
C VAL A 119 5.25 -15.44 6.17
N TYR A 120 6.49 -15.91 6.11
CA TYR A 120 6.82 -17.20 5.48
C TYR A 120 6.27 -18.38 6.29
N GLU A 121 6.37 -18.33 7.62
CA GLU A 121 5.78 -19.35 8.49
C GLU A 121 4.26 -19.40 8.35
N GLU A 122 3.60 -18.24 8.32
CA GLU A 122 2.17 -18.14 8.09
C GLU A 122 1.78 -18.67 6.69
N ALA A 123 2.55 -18.34 5.65
CA ALA A 123 2.32 -18.83 4.30
C ALA A 123 2.41 -20.36 4.23
N LYS A 124 3.41 -20.94 4.89
CA LYS A 124 3.56 -22.40 5.00
C LYS A 124 2.37 -23.02 5.70
N GLY A 125 1.98 -22.51 6.87
CA GLY A 125 0.82 -23.00 7.61
C GLY A 125 -0.50 -22.91 6.82
N ARG A 126 -0.73 -21.80 6.10
CA ARG A 126 -1.91 -21.64 5.22
C ARG A 126 -1.89 -22.60 4.04
N THR A 127 -0.72 -22.85 3.46
CA THR A 127 -0.55 -23.80 2.36
C THR A 127 -0.80 -25.23 2.83
N ASP A 128 -0.25 -25.62 3.97
CA ASP A 128 -0.46 -26.93 4.58
C ASP A 128 -1.94 -27.16 4.93
N HIS A 129 -2.61 -26.15 5.48
CA HIS A 129 -4.04 -26.21 5.76
C HIS A 129 -4.88 -26.39 4.48
N MET A 130 -4.54 -25.65 3.40
CA MET A 130 -5.18 -25.81 2.10
C MET A 130 -4.99 -27.23 1.55
N ILE A 131 -3.79 -27.78 1.63
CA ILE A 131 -3.48 -29.15 1.20
C ILE A 131 -4.28 -30.17 2.02
N ALA A 132 -4.35 -30.00 3.34
CA ALA A 132 -5.13 -30.87 4.21
C ALA A 132 -6.64 -30.85 3.85
N GLU A 133 -7.21 -29.68 3.57
CA GLU A 133 -8.60 -29.55 3.14
C GLU A 133 -8.85 -30.18 1.75
N LYS A 134 -7.90 -30.04 0.80
CA LYS A 134 -7.97 -30.75 -0.49
C LYS A 134 -8.01 -32.27 -0.30
N ARG A 135 -7.12 -32.82 0.54
CA ARG A 135 -7.10 -34.26 0.85
C ARG A 135 -8.38 -34.73 1.55
N LYS A 136 -8.90 -33.94 2.49
CA LYS A 136 -10.15 -34.23 3.20
C LYS A 136 -11.34 -34.25 2.22
N LYS A 137 -11.35 -33.37 1.22
CA LYS A 137 -12.37 -33.37 0.16
C LYS A 137 -12.29 -34.62 -0.71
N LEU A 138 -11.09 -34.99 -1.18
CA LEU A 138 -10.87 -36.22 -1.95
C LEU A 138 -11.31 -37.48 -1.19
N LYS A 139 -11.05 -37.53 0.13
CA LYS A 139 -11.55 -38.61 0.99
C LYS A 139 -13.08 -38.68 1.04
N LYS A 140 -13.76 -37.53 1.13
CA LYS A 140 -15.24 -37.46 1.10
C LYS A 140 -15.82 -37.88 -0.25
N GLU A 141 -15.10 -37.62 -1.34
CA GLU A 141 -15.48 -38.01 -2.70
C GLU A 141 -15.14 -39.47 -3.04
N GLY A 142 -14.64 -40.25 -2.06
CA GLY A 142 -14.28 -41.65 -2.27
C GLY A 142 -12.99 -41.87 -3.09
N ARG A 143 -12.19 -40.81 -3.29
CA ARG A 143 -10.93 -40.82 -4.05
C ARG A 143 -9.71 -40.51 -3.16
N PRO A 144 -9.50 -41.21 -2.03
CA PRO A 144 -8.50 -40.83 -1.02
C PRO A 144 -7.04 -40.96 -1.49
N MET A 145 -6.78 -41.72 -2.55
CA MET A 145 -5.44 -42.02 -3.08
C MET A 145 -5.09 -41.21 -4.33
N GLU A 146 -5.98 -40.32 -4.78
CA GLU A 146 -5.72 -39.46 -5.94
C GLU A 146 -4.61 -38.46 -5.58
N PRO A 147 -3.50 -38.42 -6.35
CA PRO A 147 -2.39 -37.52 -6.07
C PRO A 147 -2.82 -36.07 -6.27
N ILE A 148 -2.36 -35.19 -5.38
CA ILE A 148 -2.57 -33.75 -5.50
C ILE A 148 -1.33 -33.11 -6.13
N LEU A 149 -1.52 -31.97 -6.82
CA LEU A 149 -0.42 -31.26 -7.47
C LEU A 149 0.70 -30.90 -6.50
N GLU A 150 0.34 -30.52 -5.27
CA GLU A 150 1.29 -30.15 -4.21
C GLU A 150 2.00 -31.33 -3.54
N ASP A 151 1.77 -32.58 -3.97
CA ASP A 151 2.59 -33.74 -3.56
C ASP A 151 4.00 -33.67 -4.16
N ASP A 152 4.15 -33.04 -5.33
CA ASP A 152 5.45 -32.74 -5.92
C ASP A 152 6.14 -31.63 -5.10
N PRO A 153 7.37 -31.86 -4.57
CA PRO A 153 8.13 -30.85 -3.84
C PRO A 153 8.28 -29.51 -4.57
N ALA A 154 8.43 -29.52 -5.89
CA ALA A 154 8.56 -28.29 -6.67
C ALA A 154 7.26 -27.48 -6.67
N LYS A 155 6.11 -28.16 -6.80
CA LYS A 155 4.79 -27.53 -6.74
C LYS A 155 4.44 -27.06 -5.33
N TYR A 156 4.86 -27.80 -4.31
CA TYR A 156 4.72 -27.38 -2.92
C TYR A 156 5.49 -26.08 -2.64
N LYS A 157 6.76 -26.01 -3.02
CA LYS A 157 7.57 -24.79 -2.92
C LYS A 157 6.92 -23.61 -3.67
N HIS A 158 6.42 -23.86 -4.88
CA HIS A 158 5.72 -22.84 -5.65
C HIS A 158 4.41 -22.36 -4.97
N ALA A 159 3.63 -23.28 -4.38
CA ALA A 159 2.42 -22.94 -3.65
C ALA A 159 2.71 -22.04 -2.44
N ILE A 160 3.77 -22.36 -1.67
CA ILE A 160 4.25 -21.49 -0.58
C ILE A 160 4.66 -20.13 -1.14
N TYR A 161 5.46 -20.08 -2.20
CA TYR A 161 5.89 -18.82 -2.83
C TYR A 161 4.69 -17.94 -3.22
N VAL A 162 3.68 -18.51 -3.89
CA VAL A 162 2.45 -17.78 -4.25
C VAL A 162 1.73 -17.26 -3.00
N MET A 163 1.65 -18.07 -1.95
CA MET A 163 1.02 -17.67 -0.68
C MET A 163 1.80 -16.53 0.01
N VAL A 164 3.13 -16.61 0.04
CA VAL A 164 4.02 -15.56 0.58
C VAL A 164 3.78 -14.24 -0.16
N MET A 165 3.81 -14.24 -1.49
CA MET A 165 3.57 -13.05 -2.31
C MET A 165 2.20 -12.43 -2.00
N LYS A 166 1.17 -13.28 -1.85
CA LYS A 166 -0.19 -12.84 -1.49
C LYS A 166 -0.23 -12.17 -0.11
N LEU A 167 0.43 -12.76 0.90
CA LEU A 167 0.47 -12.21 2.25
C LEU A 167 1.17 -10.85 2.31
N PHE A 168 2.33 -10.70 1.67
CA PHE A 168 3.01 -9.40 1.58
C PHE A 168 2.12 -8.34 0.93
N ALA A 169 1.43 -8.69 -0.17
CA ALA A 169 0.50 -7.78 -0.84
C ALA A 169 -0.74 -7.44 0.03
N ASP A 170 -1.27 -8.40 0.78
CA ASP A 170 -2.39 -8.18 1.71
C ASP A 170 -1.98 -7.26 2.87
N MET A 171 -0.77 -7.43 3.40
CA MET A 171 -0.20 -6.59 4.47
C MET A 171 -0.01 -5.14 3.99
N GLU A 172 0.53 -4.94 2.79
CA GLU A 172 0.69 -3.62 2.18
C GLU A 172 -0.67 -2.95 1.94
N ARG A 173 -1.64 -3.68 1.38
CA ARG A 173 -3.01 -3.17 1.20
C ARG A 173 -3.66 -2.79 2.53
N ARG A 174 -3.40 -3.55 3.60
CA ARG A 174 -3.88 -3.21 4.95
C ARG A 174 -3.21 -1.95 5.48
N ARG A 175 -1.88 -1.81 5.30
CA ARG A 175 -1.15 -0.60 5.70
C ARG A 175 -1.69 0.65 5.01
N GLN A 176 -1.81 0.61 3.68
CA GLN A 176 -2.34 1.73 2.89
C GLN A 176 -3.74 2.16 3.33
N LYS A 177 -4.63 1.20 3.63
CA LYS A 177 -5.97 1.51 4.15
C LYS A 177 -5.94 2.16 5.53
N LEU A 178 -5.01 1.76 6.40
CA LEU A 178 -4.84 2.40 7.71
C LEU A 178 -4.29 3.82 7.54
N ASP A 179 -3.23 3.99 6.74
CA ASP A 179 -2.63 5.30 6.46
C ASP A 179 -3.66 6.28 5.87
N GLN A 180 -4.52 5.80 4.96
CA GLN A 180 -5.60 6.60 4.38
C GLN A 180 -6.63 7.03 5.44
N ARG A 181 -7.06 6.11 6.31
CA ARG A 181 -8.00 6.42 7.40
C ARG A 181 -7.42 7.45 8.36
N ASP A 182 -6.15 7.31 8.74
CA ASP A 182 -5.47 8.24 9.64
C ASP A 182 -5.34 9.64 9.01
N GLN A 183 -5.07 9.71 7.71
CA GLN A 183 -5.04 10.98 6.97
C GLN A 183 -6.42 11.64 6.91
N GLU A 184 -7.48 10.87 6.65
CA GLU A 184 -8.85 11.37 6.63
C GLU A 184 -9.27 11.88 8.02
N GLU A 185 -8.92 11.16 9.10
CA GLU A 185 -9.20 11.59 10.46
C GLU A 185 -8.48 12.89 10.82
N ARG A 186 -7.19 13.00 10.47
CA ARG A 186 -6.41 14.25 10.65
C ARG A 186 -7.01 15.41 9.87
N LYS A 187 -7.48 15.16 8.66
CA LYS A 187 -8.12 16.18 7.82
C LYS A 187 -9.44 16.65 8.43
N ARG A 188 -10.32 15.72 8.83
CA ARG A 188 -11.58 16.04 9.51
C ARG A 188 -11.35 16.83 10.79
N LYS A 189 -10.38 16.42 11.61
CA LYS A 189 -10.02 17.14 12.83
C LYS A 189 -9.59 18.59 12.55
N ARG A 190 -8.75 18.79 11.53
CA ARG A 190 -8.34 20.14 11.11
C ARG A 190 -9.53 20.97 10.58
N GLU A 191 -10.41 20.36 9.80
CA GLU A 191 -11.62 21.03 9.31
C GLU A 191 -12.53 21.47 10.46
N THR A 192 -12.72 20.61 11.48
CA THR A 192 -13.51 20.96 12.67
C THR A 192 -12.85 22.05 13.52
N GLU A 193 -11.52 22.06 13.65
CA GLU A 193 -10.78 23.12 14.35
C GLU A 193 -10.95 24.47 13.64
N ILE A 194 -10.85 24.49 12.30
CA ILE A 194 -11.06 25.70 11.50
C ILE A 194 -12.51 26.21 11.63
N GLU A 195 -13.51 25.31 11.53
CA GLU A 195 -14.92 25.69 11.68
C GLU A 195 -15.21 26.26 13.09
N GLU A 196 -14.57 25.71 14.12
CA GLU A 196 -14.66 26.23 15.48
C GLU A 196 -13.98 27.61 15.62
N GLU A 197 -12.80 27.81 15.04
CA GLU A 197 -12.14 29.12 15.00
C GLU A 197 -12.99 30.16 14.26
N GLU A 198 -13.56 29.79 13.11
CA GLU A 198 -14.46 30.65 12.33
C GLU A 198 -15.73 31.00 13.10
N ARG A 199 -16.33 30.03 13.80
CA ARG A 199 -17.51 30.25 14.67
C ARG A 199 -17.17 31.18 15.83
N ILE A 200 -16.06 30.96 16.53
CA ILE A 200 -15.61 31.82 17.62
C ILE A 200 -15.34 33.24 17.11
N LYS A 201 -14.74 33.37 15.92
CA LYS A 201 -14.48 34.66 15.29
C LYS A 201 -15.79 35.37 14.91
N ALA A 202 -16.73 34.66 14.29
CA ALA A 202 -18.04 35.19 13.93
C ALA A 202 -18.85 35.63 15.17
N ASP A 203 -18.84 34.83 16.24
CA ASP A 203 -19.49 35.19 17.51
C ASP A 203 -18.86 36.44 18.13
N ARG A 204 -17.52 36.55 18.09
CA ARG A 204 -16.80 37.73 18.58
C ARG A 204 -17.14 38.98 17.77
N GLU A 205 -17.13 38.89 16.44
CA GLU A 205 -17.49 39.99 15.54
C GLU A 205 -18.96 40.40 15.73
N TRP A 206 -19.86 39.42 15.88
CA TRP A 206 -21.27 39.68 16.18
C TRP A 206 -21.44 40.41 17.53
N GLN A 207 -20.72 39.98 18.57
CA GLN A 207 -20.80 40.58 19.89
C GLN A 207 -20.27 42.02 19.89
N GLN A 208 -19.18 42.29 19.18
CA GLN A 208 -18.66 43.66 18.98
C GLN A 208 -19.69 44.53 18.26
N ASN A 209 -20.22 44.07 17.13
CA ASN A 209 -21.24 44.80 16.37
C ASN A 209 -22.53 45.03 17.20
N PHE A 210 -22.91 44.06 18.04
CA PHE A 210 -24.05 44.16 18.93
C PHE A 210 -23.81 45.22 20.02
N GLU A 211 -22.63 45.26 20.64
CA GLU A 211 -22.30 46.25 21.66
C GLU A 211 -22.12 47.66 21.07
N GLU A 212 -21.49 47.80 19.91
CA GLU A 212 -21.35 49.10 19.23
C GLU A 212 -22.71 49.68 18.82
N SER A 213 -23.63 48.84 18.34
CA SER A 213 -25.00 49.27 18.03
C SER A 213 -25.85 49.56 19.27
N ARG A 214 -25.38 49.25 20.48
CA ARG A 214 -26.14 49.41 21.73
C ARG A 214 -26.61 50.83 21.93
N GLN A 215 -25.75 51.82 21.73
CA GLN A 215 -26.14 53.22 21.98
C GLN A 215 -27.22 53.68 21.00
N SER A 216 -27.13 53.29 19.73
CA SER A 216 -28.18 53.55 18.74
C SER A 216 -29.49 52.83 19.08
N ARG A 217 -29.41 51.58 19.57
CA ARG A 217 -30.59 50.81 20.00
C ARG A 217 -31.26 51.42 21.24
N VAL A 218 -30.46 51.85 22.23
CA VAL A 218 -30.95 52.52 23.45
C VAL A 218 -31.62 53.84 23.11
N ASN A 219 -31.01 54.66 22.24
CA ASN A 219 -31.58 55.91 21.78
C ASN A 219 -32.90 55.69 21.03
N SER A 220 -32.94 54.73 20.10
CA SER A 220 -34.18 54.37 19.38
C SER A 220 -35.28 53.87 20.31
N TRP A 221 -34.94 53.17 21.40
CA TRP A 221 -35.90 52.74 22.41
C TRP A 221 -36.41 53.90 23.27
N HIS A 222 -35.53 54.84 23.64
CA HIS A 222 -35.93 56.08 24.31
C HIS A 222 -36.86 56.93 23.43
N ASP A 223 -36.60 57.03 22.13
CA ASP A 223 -37.46 57.74 21.16
C ASP A 223 -38.84 57.08 21.01
N PHE A 224 -38.89 55.74 21.05
CA PHE A 224 -40.13 54.99 21.04
C PHE A 224 -40.94 55.20 22.33
N GLN A 225 -40.29 55.14 23.50
CA GLN A 225 -40.95 55.31 24.80
C GLN A 225 -41.39 56.77 25.04
N SER A 226 -40.64 57.75 24.54
CA SER A 226 -41.00 59.17 24.64
C SER A 226 -42.14 59.57 23.69
N GLY A 227 -42.67 58.64 22.88
CA GLY A 227 -43.86 58.87 22.06
C GLY A 227 -43.65 59.89 20.95
N ALA A 228 -42.43 60.05 20.44
CA ALA A 228 -42.08 61.01 19.39
C ALA A 228 -42.62 60.61 18.00
N SER A 229 -43.95 60.50 17.87
CA SER A 229 -44.64 60.50 16.59
C SER A 229 -44.89 61.94 16.14
N LYS A 230 -43.90 62.57 15.49
CA LYS A 230 -44.14 63.79 14.69
C LYS A 230 -43.94 63.51 13.20
N SER A 231 -45.08 63.24 12.55
CA SER A 231 -45.41 63.54 11.15
C SER A 231 -44.32 64.25 10.32
N LYS A 232 -43.78 63.56 9.30
CA LYS A 232 -43.39 64.18 8.03
C LYS A 232 -43.41 63.16 6.87
N LYS A 233 -44.21 63.48 5.86
CA LYS A 233 -44.34 62.74 4.59
C LYS A 233 -43.04 62.78 3.77
N THR A 234 -42.92 61.73 2.92
CA THR A 234 -42.11 61.56 1.69
C THR A 234 -40.60 61.33 1.81
N LYS A 235 -40.16 60.09 1.62
CA LYS A 235 -39.62 59.56 0.34
C LYS A 235 -39.46 58.03 0.42
N LYS A 236 -39.76 57.33 -0.70
CA LYS A 236 -39.58 55.87 -0.86
C LYS A 236 -38.18 55.44 -0.41
N GLN A 237 -38.08 54.53 0.54
CA GLN A 237 -36.87 53.77 0.82
C GLN A 237 -37.19 52.28 0.87
N LYS A 238 -36.34 51.52 0.18
CA LYS A 238 -36.44 50.08 -0.04
C LYS A 238 -36.55 49.34 1.28
N HIS A 239 -37.44 48.35 1.28
CA HIS A 239 -37.59 47.33 2.30
C HIS A 239 -36.25 46.64 2.59
N MET A 240 -35.63 46.95 3.73
CA MET A 240 -34.75 46.02 4.43
C MET A 240 -35.48 45.55 5.68
N THR A 241 -36.08 44.37 5.58
CA THR A 241 -36.47 43.52 6.70
C THR A 241 -35.23 43.17 7.53
N GLY A 242 -34.93 44.00 8.52
CA GLY A 242 -34.04 43.68 9.63
C GLY A 242 -34.88 43.29 10.83
N MET A 243 -35.01 41.98 11.07
CA MET A 243 -35.70 41.39 12.21
C MET A 243 -35.23 41.98 13.54
N MET A 244 -36.19 42.41 14.36
CA MET A 244 -36.04 42.45 15.81
C MET A 244 -36.95 41.40 16.42
N VAL A 245 -36.44 40.17 16.60
CA VAL A 245 -36.86 39.26 17.68
C VAL A 245 -35.67 38.35 18.05
N PRO A 246 -35.11 38.43 19.28
CA PRO A 246 -34.19 37.42 19.80
C PRO A 246 -34.94 36.10 20.06
N PRO A 247 -34.40 34.92 19.69
CA PRO A 247 -34.95 33.64 20.11
C PRO A 247 -34.95 33.53 21.64
N LYS A 248 -36.11 33.22 22.23
CA LYS A 248 -36.22 32.93 23.66
C LYS A 248 -35.51 31.60 23.95
N PHE A 249 -34.37 31.64 24.64
CA PHE A 249 -33.75 30.45 25.21
C PHE A 249 -34.72 29.86 26.26
N LYS A 250 -35.32 28.70 25.97
CA LYS A 250 -36.02 27.89 26.98
C LYS A 250 -35.02 26.84 27.45
N PRO A 251 -34.55 26.86 28.72
CA PRO A 251 -33.79 25.74 29.24
C PRO A 251 -34.71 24.51 29.30
N GLU A 252 -34.27 23.39 28.72
CA GLU A 252 -34.95 22.10 28.83
C GLU A 252 -35.11 21.73 30.31
N THR A 253 -36.35 21.52 30.76
CA THR A 253 -36.63 20.92 32.06
C THR A 253 -36.40 19.42 31.96
N ARG A 254 -35.55 18.95 32.89
CA ARG A 254 -35.13 17.59 33.20
C ARG A 254 -36.25 16.54 33.20
#